data_AF-A0A7W5C9Z7-F1
#
_entry.id   AF-A0A7W5C9Z7-F1
#
_cell.length_a   1.000
_cell.length_b   1.000
_cell.length_c   1.000
_cell.angle_alpha   90.00
_cell.angle_beta   90.00
_cell.angle_gamma   90.00
#
_symmetry.space_group_name_H-M   'P 1'
#
loop_
_entity.id
_entity.type
_entity.pdbx_description
1 polymer ?
#
loop_
_entity_poly.entity_id
_entity_poly.type
_entity_poly.pdbx_seq_one_letter_code
_entity_poly.pdbx_strand_id
1 'polypeptide(L)'
;MSAKLKVKVTSVKTNRKSKRSARISTSCTCKDEHKSCGCSRRTEPAVEAMQVAGSELSDLFKQLKDEQTAEKFVRAIRCRDARAIQCLLDCHCRVVCFFCTHEKDCVRICCSFGRNHDVSVSFDICVKRVQDPCRRNMWY
;
A
#
# COMPACT_ATOMS: atom_id res chain seq x y z
N MET A 1 -43.67 59.16 -36.96
CA MET A 1 -43.72 58.10 -35.93
C MET A 1 -42.54 57.16 -36.15
N SER A 2 -41.66 56.97 -35.16
CA SER A 2 -40.87 55.74 -35.05
C SER A 2 -40.33 55.60 -33.62
N ALA A 3 -40.60 54.44 -33.02
CA ALA A 3 -40.43 54.15 -31.60
C ALA A 3 -38.97 53.82 -31.25
N LYS A 4 -38.47 54.38 -30.15
CA LYS A 4 -37.14 54.06 -29.59
C LYS A 4 -37.24 52.79 -28.74
N LEU A 5 -36.67 51.69 -29.26
CA LEU A 5 -36.54 50.42 -28.55
C LEU A 5 -35.41 50.52 -27.49
N LYS A 6 -35.72 50.38 -26.21
CA LYS A 6 -34.74 50.30 -25.11
C LYS A 6 -34.42 48.83 -24.83
N VAL A 7 -33.23 48.37 -25.22
CA VAL A 7 -32.71 47.04 -24.87
C VAL A 7 -31.99 47.12 -23.52
N LYS A 8 -32.41 46.31 -22.56
CA LYS A 8 -31.81 46.20 -21.21
C LYS A 8 -30.84 45.01 -21.23
N VAL A 9 -29.54 45.28 -21.24
CA VAL A 9 -28.50 44.24 -21.18
C VAL A 9 -28.19 43.92 -19.72
N THR A 10 -28.47 42.69 -19.30
CA THR A 10 -28.09 42.12 -18.01
C THR A 10 -26.59 41.79 -18.02
N SER A 11 -25.82 42.46 -17.16
CA SER A 11 -24.38 42.24 -17.01
C SER A 11 -24.09 40.97 -16.20
N VAL A 12 -23.33 40.06 -16.81
CA VAL A 12 -22.86 38.79 -16.24
C VAL A 12 -21.68 39.08 -15.30
N LYS A 13 -21.82 38.78 -14.00
CA LYS A 13 -20.73 38.92 -13.03
C LYS A 13 -19.70 37.81 -13.23
N THR A 14 -18.49 38.22 -13.60
CA THR A 14 -17.28 37.39 -13.67
C THR A 14 -16.77 37.01 -12.28
N ASN A 15 -16.65 35.71 -11.99
CA ASN A 15 -16.01 35.23 -10.76
C ASN A 15 -14.48 35.20 -10.94
N ARG A 16 -13.76 36.15 -10.31
CA ARG A 16 -12.31 36.04 -10.08
C ARG A 16 -12.02 36.04 -8.58
N LYS A 17 -11.19 35.06 -8.20
CA LYS A 17 -10.73 34.71 -6.85
C LYS A 17 -10.17 35.92 -6.09
N SER A 18 -10.59 36.11 -4.83
CA SER A 18 -9.76 36.80 -3.82
C SER A 18 -9.49 35.84 -2.66
N LYS A 19 -8.20 35.69 -2.33
CA LYS A 19 -7.73 34.95 -1.15
C LYS A 19 -8.03 35.80 0.08
N ARG A 20 -8.81 35.29 1.03
CA ARG A 20 -8.80 35.75 2.43
C ARG A 20 -8.88 34.55 3.36
N SER A 21 -7.83 34.41 4.16
CA SER A 21 -7.72 33.49 5.29
C SER A 21 -8.88 33.71 6.26
N ALA A 22 -9.63 32.65 6.57
CA ALA A 22 -10.67 32.66 7.59
C ALA A 22 -10.19 31.86 8.81
N ARG A 23 -9.86 32.57 9.89
CA ARG A 23 -9.73 32.01 11.24
C ARG A 23 -11.13 31.60 11.69
N ILE A 24 -11.34 30.30 11.93
CA ILE A 24 -12.56 29.79 12.56
C ILE A 24 -12.31 29.79 14.07
N SER A 25 -12.96 30.71 14.78
CA SER A 25 -13.11 30.68 16.23
C SER A 25 -14.43 30.02 16.57
N THR A 26 -14.40 28.87 17.24
CA THR A 26 -15.55 28.32 17.95
C THR A 26 -15.11 27.93 19.35
N SER A 27 -15.37 28.82 20.30
CA SER A 27 -15.27 28.57 21.74
C SER A 27 -16.31 27.52 22.13
N CYS A 28 -15.84 26.36 22.58
CA CYS A 28 -16.69 25.32 23.17
C CYS A 28 -16.91 25.63 24.66
N THR A 29 -18.12 26.08 25.00
CA THR A 29 -18.65 26.04 26.36
C THR A 29 -19.60 24.87 26.46
N CYS A 30 -19.10 23.74 26.96
CA CYS A 30 -19.91 22.57 27.29
C CYS A 30 -20.51 22.79 28.69
N LYS A 31 -21.80 23.10 28.73
CA LYS A 31 -22.62 22.88 29.92
C LYS A 31 -23.74 21.91 29.57
N ASP A 32 -24.11 21.19 30.61
CA ASP A 32 -25.29 20.36 30.79
C ASP A 32 -25.13 18.86 30.55
N GLU A 33 -25.29 18.20 31.69
CA GLU A 33 -25.44 16.79 31.96
C GLU A 33 -26.42 16.15 30.97
N HIS A 34 -26.04 15.02 30.38
CA HIS A 34 -26.88 13.83 30.19
C HIS A 34 -26.17 12.80 29.31
N LYS A 35 -26.11 11.56 29.83
CA LYS A 35 -26.06 10.28 29.12
C LYS A 35 -24.87 10.04 28.20
N SER A 36 -23.89 9.32 28.75
CA SER A 36 -23.14 8.21 28.14
C SER A 36 -23.47 7.94 26.67
N CYS A 37 -22.95 8.74 25.75
CA CYS A 37 -22.93 8.39 24.35
C CYS A 37 -21.85 7.32 24.17
N GLY A 38 -22.29 6.08 23.96
CA GLY A 38 -21.48 4.93 23.58
C GLY A 38 -20.85 5.11 22.21
N CYS A 39 -19.98 6.11 22.07
CA CYS A 39 -19.09 6.28 20.94
C CYS A 39 -17.97 5.25 21.07
N SER A 40 -18.29 3.97 20.87
CA SER A 40 -17.29 2.97 20.54
C SER A 40 -16.53 3.53 19.35
N ARG A 41 -15.28 3.97 19.58
CA ARG A 41 -14.32 4.25 18.53
C ARG A 41 -14.18 2.94 17.76
N ARG A 42 -14.98 2.75 16.71
CA ARG A 42 -14.78 1.68 15.76
C ARG A 42 -13.45 2.00 15.10
N THR A 43 -12.39 1.34 15.56
CA THR A 43 -11.09 1.39 14.93
C THR A 43 -11.30 1.06 13.46
N GLU A 44 -10.77 1.92 12.58
CA GLU A 44 -10.89 1.72 11.14
C GLU A 44 -10.33 0.34 10.77
N PRO A 45 -11.06 -0.51 10.02
CA PRO A 45 -10.60 -1.85 9.68
C PRO A 45 -9.22 -1.87 9.02
N ALA A 46 -8.89 -0.83 8.24
CA ALA A 46 -7.57 -0.67 7.65
C ALA A 46 -6.45 -0.47 8.69
N VAL A 47 -6.73 0.15 9.83
CA VAL A 47 -5.74 0.31 10.92
C VAL A 47 -5.44 -1.05 11.56
N GLU A 48 -6.47 -1.84 11.85
CA GLU A 48 -6.28 -3.20 12.37
C GLU A 48 -5.54 -4.08 11.35
N ALA A 49 -5.96 -4.06 10.08
CA ALA A 49 -5.29 -4.80 9.00
C ALA A 49 -3.84 -4.37 8.81
N MET A 50 -3.51 -3.08 8.97
CA MET A 50 -2.14 -2.58 8.91
C MET A 50 -1.29 -3.09 10.08
N GLN A 51 -1.86 -3.19 11.28
CA GLN A 51 -1.15 -3.75 12.44
C GLN A 51 -0.86 -5.24 12.23
N VAL A 52 -1.83 -6.00 11.72
CA VAL A 52 -1.65 -7.41 11.34
C VAL A 52 -0.57 -7.53 10.26
N ALA A 53 -0.65 -6.72 9.19
CA ALA A 53 0.35 -6.69 8.13
C ALA A 53 1.77 -6.44 8.68
N GLY A 54 1.92 -5.49 9.60
CA GLY A 54 3.20 -5.20 10.24
C GLY A 54 3.74 -6.39 11.03
N SER A 55 2.89 -7.10 11.77
CA SER A 55 3.28 -8.30 12.53
C SER A 55 3.71 -9.44 11.61
N GLU A 56 2.88 -9.79 10.63
CA GLU A 56 3.14 -10.90 9.71
C GLU A 56 4.40 -10.66 8.85
N LEU A 57 4.58 -9.43 8.34
CA LEU A 57 5.82 -9.07 7.63
C LEU A 57 7.03 -9.15 8.55
N SER A 58 6.91 -8.73 9.82
CA SER A 58 8.01 -8.86 10.80
C SER A 58 8.39 -10.32 11.00
N ASP A 59 7.42 -11.22 11.14
CA ASP A 59 7.66 -12.64 11.34
C ASP A 59 8.27 -13.30 10.10
N LEU A 60 7.81 -12.94 8.90
CA LEU A 60 8.46 -13.34 7.64
C LEU A 60 9.94 -12.95 7.63
N PHE A 61 10.27 -11.69 7.94
CA PHE A 61 11.66 -11.26 7.96
C PHE A 61 12.48 -11.88 9.10
N LYS A 62 11.84 -12.28 10.22
CA LYS A 62 12.52 -13.07 11.26
C LYS A 62 12.88 -14.45 10.76
N GLN A 63 12.02 -15.13 9.99
CA GLN A 63 12.36 -16.43 9.38
C GLN A 63 13.55 -16.32 8.43
N LEU A 64 13.63 -15.25 7.65
CA LEU A 64 14.76 -14.99 6.76
C LEU A 64 16.08 -14.66 7.49
N LYS A 65 16.09 -14.53 8.83
CA LYS A 65 17.33 -14.46 9.61
C LYS A 65 17.99 -15.83 9.77
N ASP A 66 17.24 -16.91 9.67
CA ASP A 66 17.79 -18.27 9.65
C ASP A 66 18.57 -18.50 8.36
N GLU A 67 19.82 -18.93 8.49
CA GLU A 67 20.75 -19.05 7.36
C GLU A 67 20.25 -20.03 6.30
N GLN A 68 19.73 -21.18 6.71
CA GLN A 68 19.23 -22.21 5.78
C GLN A 68 18.01 -21.71 5.01
N THR A 69 17.12 -20.99 5.68
CA THR A 69 15.93 -20.39 5.08
C THR A 69 16.33 -19.29 4.09
N ALA A 70 17.26 -18.41 4.47
CA ALA A 70 17.79 -17.37 3.61
C ALA A 70 18.47 -17.96 2.35
N GLU A 71 19.28 -19.01 2.51
CA GLU A 71 19.94 -19.68 1.39
C GLU A 71 18.93 -20.26 0.40
N LYS A 72 17.91 -20.98 0.88
CA LYS A 72 16.81 -21.50 0.06
C LYS A 72 16.08 -20.39 -0.68
N PHE A 73 15.78 -19.28 0.00
CA PHE A 73 15.11 -18.13 -0.59
C PHE A 73 15.94 -17.47 -1.70
N VAL A 74 17.24 -17.23 -1.45
CA VAL A 74 18.17 -16.67 -2.45
C VAL A 74 18.29 -17.60 -3.66
N ARG A 75 18.41 -18.91 -3.44
CA ARG A 75 18.47 -19.91 -4.52
C ARG A 75 17.19 -19.89 -5.35
N ALA A 76 16.03 -19.81 -4.71
CA ALA A 76 14.75 -19.75 -5.38
C ALA A 76 14.60 -18.49 -6.26
N ILE A 77 15.06 -17.32 -5.78
CA ILE A 77 15.10 -16.10 -6.60
C ILE A 77 15.99 -16.29 -7.84
N ARG A 78 17.21 -16.80 -7.64
CA ARG A 78 18.18 -16.98 -8.73
C ARG A 78 17.68 -17.96 -9.79
N CYS A 79 17.05 -19.06 -9.38
CA CYS A 79 16.50 -20.04 -10.32
C CYS A 79 15.05 -19.72 -10.74
N ARG A 80 14.50 -18.56 -10.35
CA ARG A 80 13.12 -18.10 -10.65
C ARG A 80 12.04 -19.13 -10.26
N ASP A 81 12.23 -19.81 -9.14
CA ASP A 81 11.32 -20.83 -8.65
C ASP A 81 10.22 -20.21 -7.77
N ALA A 82 9.09 -19.87 -8.40
CA ALA A 82 7.93 -19.30 -7.71
C ALA A 82 7.40 -20.23 -6.60
N ARG A 83 7.43 -21.56 -6.82
CA ARG A 83 6.87 -22.53 -5.88
C ARG A 83 7.73 -22.59 -4.63
N ALA A 84 9.05 -22.64 -4.80
CA ALA A 84 9.97 -22.63 -3.67
C ALA A 84 9.84 -21.35 -2.83
N ILE A 85 9.69 -20.18 -3.46
CA ILE A 85 9.41 -18.94 -2.72
C ILE A 85 8.05 -19.03 -2.02
N GLN A 86 7.00 -19.48 -2.71
CA GLN A 86 5.66 -19.57 -2.15
C GLN A 86 5.58 -20.52 -0.93
N CYS A 87 6.36 -21.61 -0.92
CA CYS A 87 6.47 -22.51 0.23
C CYS A 87 7.20 -21.91 1.43
N LEU A 88 7.97 -20.84 1.23
CA LEU A 88 8.68 -20.10 2.28
C LEU A 88 7.91 -18.86 2.75
N LEU A 89 6.86 -18.46 2.03
CA LEU A 89 6.01 -17.33 2.37
C LEU A 89 4.71 -17.80 3.01
N ASP A 90 4.04 -16.90 3.73
CA ASP A 90 2.69 -17.13 4.25
C ASP A 90 1.67 -17.23 3.11
N CYS A 91 0.53 -17.88 3.37
CA CYS A 91 -0.57 -18.13 2.45
C CYS A 91 -1.21 -16.85 1.88
N HIS A 92 -1.02 -15.71 2.55
CA HIS A 92 -1.52 -14.40 2.14
C HIS A 92 -0.59 -13.64 1.19
N CYS A 93 0.62 -14.14 0.96
CA CYS A 93 1.59 -13.58 0.03
C CYS A 93 1.60 -14.36 -1.27
N ARG A 94 1.83 -13.67 -2.39
CA ARG A 94 2.01 -14.29 -3.72
C ARG A 94 3.21 -13.72 -4.44
N VAL A 95 3.92 -14.57 -5.16
CA VAL A 95 4.91 -14.14 -6.14
C VAL A 95 4.19 -13.59 -7.38
N VAL A 96 4.43 -12.32 -7.69
CA VAL A 96 3.82 -11.65 -8.85
C VAL A 96 4.65 -11.89 -10.10
N CYS A 97 5.95 -11.61 -10.03
CA CYS A 97 6.87 -11.82 -11.14
C CYS A 97 8.32 -11.90 -10.67
N PHE A 98 9.15 -12.47 -11.55
CA PHE A 98 10.60 -12.37 -11.50
C PHE A 98 11.07 -11.37 -12.53
N PHE A 99 12.05 -10.57 -12.17
CA PHE A 99 12.69 -9.65 -13.09
C PHE A 99 14.17 -9.54 -12.75
N CYS A 100 14.96 -9.09 -13.72
CA CYS A 100 16.39 -8.89 -13.52
C CYS A 100 16.71 -7.43 -13.79
N THR A 101 17.61 -6.90 -12.97
CA THR A 101 18.34 -5.67 -13.30
C THR A 101 19.73 -6.05 -13.80
N HIS A 102 20.57 -5.06 -14.13
CA HIS A 102 21.93 -5.32 -14.65
C HIS A 102 22.73 -6.27 -13.74
N GLU A 103 22.64 -6.09 -12.42
CA GLU A 103 23.48 -6.81 -11.44
C GLU A 103 22.68 -7.64 -10.44
N LYS A 104 21.35 -7.67 -10.54
CA LYS A 104 20.51 -8.31 -9.52
C LYS A 104 19.41 -9.16 -10.14
N ASP A 105 19.13 -10.28 -9.48
CA ASP A 105 17.94 -11.08 -9.71
C ASP A 105 16.91 -10.70 -8.65
N CYS A 106 15.70 -10.36 -9.07
CA CYS A 106 14.66 -9.81 -8.21
C CYS A 106 13.36 -10.60 -8.32
N VAL A 107 12.61 -10.59 -7.23
CA VAL A 107 11.23 -11.09 -7.15
C VAL A 107 10.33 -9.99 -6.59
N ARG A 108 9.16 -9.81 -7.21
CA ARG A 108 8.09 -8.97 -6.64
C ARG A 108 7.10 -9.84 -5.90
N ILE A 109 6.89 -9.53 -4.63
CA ILE A 109 5.95 -10.23 -3.76
C ILE A 109 4.82 -9.26 -3.41
N CYS A 110 3.60 -9.76 -3.42
CA CYS A 110 2.41 -9.01 -3.04
C CYS A 110 1.68 -9.78 -1.94
N CYS A 111 1.46 -9.15 -0.79
CA CYS A 111 0.73 -9.71 0.33
C CYS A 111 -0.51 -8.88 0.62
N SER A 112 -1.61 -9.54 0.97
CA SER A 112 -2.89 -8.88 1.26
C SER A 112 -3.38 -9.26 2.65
N PHE A 113 -3.74 -8.26 3.45
CA PHE A 113 -4.07 -8.38 4.86
C PHE A 113 -5.45 -7.77 5.17
N GLY A 114 -6.06 -8.24 6.26
CA GLY A 114 -7.40 -7.83 6.67
C GLY A 114 -8.51 -8.72 6.11
N ARG A 115 -9.70 -8.61 6.70
CA ARG A 115 -10.84 -9.50 6.41
C ARG A 115 -11.31 -9.39 4.96
N ASN A 116 -11.10 -8.23 4.32
CA ASN A 116 -11.47 -7.99 2.93
C ASN A 116 -10.28 -7.49 2.09
N HIS A 117 -9.06 -7.90 2.42
CA HIS A 117 -7.83 -7.37 1.80
C HIS A 117 -7.72 -5.84 1.90
N ASP A 118 -8.15 -5.29 3.04
CA ASP A 118 -8.18 -3.85 3.34
C ASP A 118 -6.80 -3.18 3.17
N VAL A 119 -5.73 -3.96 3.33
CA VAL A 119 -4.35 -3.53 3.09
C VAL A 119 -3.67 -4.49 2.11
N SER A 120 -2.98 -3.95 1.12
CA SER A 120 -2.10 -4.72 0.24
C SER A 120 -0.70 -4.10 0.22
N VAL A 121 0.32 -4.93 0.46
CA VAL A 121 1.72 -4.51 0.47
C VAL A 121 2.43 -5.24 -0.67
N SER A 122 3.13 -4.48 -1.50
CA SER A 122 3.99 -5.05 -2.55
C SER A 122 5.41 -4.57 -2.35
N PHE A 123 6.36 -5.50 -2.38
CA PHE A 123 7.77 -5.21 -2.20
C PHE A 123 8.61 -6.11 -3.09
N ASP A 124 9.80 -5.60 -3.41
CA ASP A 124 10.76 -6.28 -4.26
C ASP A 124 11.95 -6.73 -3.41
N ILE A 125 12.35 -7.99 -3.54
CA ILE A 125 13.58 -8.51 -2.97
C ILE A 125 14.55 -8.78 -4.11
N CYS A 126 15.71 -8.12 -4.07
CA CYS A 126 16.74 -8.24 -5.08
C CYS A 126 18.04 -8.78 -4.48
N VAL A 127 18.57 -9.85 -5.08
CA VAL A 127 19.84 -10.45 -4.71
C VAL A 127 20.90 -10.15 -5.76
N LYS A 128 22.11 -9.80 -5.32
CA LYS A 128 23.22 -9.57 -6.26
C LYS A 128 23.52 -10.86 -7.02
N ARG A 129 23.63 -10.73 -8.35
CA ARG A 129 23.97 -11.83 -9.23
C ARG A 129 25.42 -12.24 -8.99
N VAL A 130 25.60 -13.53 -8.75
CA VAL A 130 26.89 -14.21 -8.82
C VAL A 130 26.81 -15.12 -10.04
N GLN A 131 27.88 -15.23 -10.83
CA GLN A 131 27.85 -16.04 -12.05
C GLN A 131 27.33 -17.47 -11.79
N ASP A 132 26.22 -17.78 -12.45
CA ASP A 132 25.60 -19.08 -12.71
C ASP A 132 25.76 -20.23 -11.68
N PRO A 133 24.89 -20.29 -10.64
CA PRO A 133 24.74 -21.48 -9.80
C PRO A 133 23.73 -22.51 -10.33
N CYS A 134 22.76 -22.12 -11.18
CA CYS A 134 21.66 -23.02 -11.62
C CYS A 134 21.99 -23.81 -12.90
N ARG A 135 23.11 -23.53 -13.59
CA ARG A 135 23.53 -24.24 -14.82
C ARG A 135 24.18 -25.62 -14.62
N ARG A 136 24.31 -26.14 -13.39
CA ARG A 136 25.06 -27.38 -13.16
C ARG A 136 24.30 -28.70 -13.34
N ASN A 137 22.96 -28.73 -13.40
CA ASN A 137 22.21 -30.01 -13.43
C ASN A 137 21.12 -30.06 -14.52
N MET A 138 21.47 -29.86 -15.79
CA MET A 138 20.55 -30.13 -16.91
C MET A 138 21.15 -31.12 -17.93
N TRP A 139 21.77 -32.18 -17.42
CA TRP A 139 22.12 -33.39 -18.16
C TRP A 139 21.97 -34.59 -17.22
N TYR A 140 20.88 -35.34 -17.35
CA TYR A 140 20.77 -36.79 -17.23
C TYR A 140 19.41 -37.22 -17.77
#